data_AF-A0A496AXT4-F1
#
_entry.id   AF-A0A496AXT4-F1
#
_cell.length_a   1.000
_cell.length_b   1.000
_cell.length_c   1.000
_cell.angle_alpha   90.00
_cell.angle_beta   90.00
_cell.angle_gamma   90.00
#
_symmetry.space_group_name_H-M   'P 1'
#
loop_
_entity.id
_entity.type
_entity.pdbx_description
1 polymer ?
#
loop_
_entity_poly.entity_id
_entity_poly.type
_entity_poly.pdbx_seq_one_letter_code
_entity_poly.pdbx_strand_id
1 'polypeptide(L)'
;MEYVVIYERGDTSYGAYVPDLPGCFAVGDTLEEVQTLIDEAIEFHIEGLQEDGDDVPEPSINIPVQYDIPYLGKHKVIENYVYNDDPALFSCKNSAGQLHLVAVGKNDQHKTWLRVGISNVRFNYIRSGGLELRSVFTDAGYGTLLQVRVPHDDSIKPSLEVIHPNEIPEDLLPLPGERLGLKTETLPALSNAQEIASSSARELVNFAFNFGGIFRTEAPVDFLGNILTGLQQVINRIGAKCVNSTSKKIPEDIKSSMGISLLEVGAGSFEIQLASTEYVGILKESELGNSINEFVKILNSGSNEDELKSLMDQFGPRVAKGYTNFLKPLSESVIDTKFTWTSPHPDRGGTAKLTQSQIINAIDILEKIQEETSEKITIRGTLVGISVRDKTFQLETSDDNYYERDFFKGKITDEAFETEIVKNATVNKQYTAEIQGFAQIGETKDETNIKFRLLSLNKK
;
A
#
# COMPACT_ATOMS: atom_id res chain seq x y z
N MET A 1 17.49 18.66 -31.65
CA MET A 1 17.53 20.00 -31.05
C MET A 1 16.65 19.98 -29.81
N GLU A 2 16.93 20.80 -28.81
CA GLU A 2 16.07 20.93 -27.61
C GLU A 2 15.35 22.28 -27.70
N TYR A 3 14.02 22.25 -27.77
CA TYR A 3 13.19 23.46 -27.79
C TYR A 3 12.52 23.67 -26.43
N VAL A 4 12.33 24.94 -26.06
CA VAL A 4 11.54 25.30 -24.89
C VAL A 4 10.07 25.28 -25.25
N VAL A 5 9.28 24.52 -24.50
CA VAL A 5 7.82 24.49 -24.60
C VAL A 5 7.23 25.26 -23.43
N ILE A 6 6.33 26.20 -23.73
CA ILE A 6 5.58 26.93 -22.72
C ILE A 6 4.18 26.30 -22.61
N TYR A 7 3.80 25.95 -21.38
CA TYR A 7 2.47 25.43 -21.07
C TYR A 7 1.67 26.49 -20.32
N GLU A 8 0.47 26.77 -20.79
CA GLU A 8 -0.45 27.73 -20.18
C GLU A 8 -1.71 27.01 -19.75
N ARG A 9 -2.19 27.33 -18.53
CA ARG A 9 -3.45 26.81 -18.02
C ARG A 9 -4.56 27.83 -18.25
N GLY A 10 -5.58 27.45 -19.00
CA GLY A 10 -6.84 28.18 -19.13
C GLY A 10 -7.89 27.73 -18.10
N ASP A 11 -9.08 28.31 -18.17
CA ASP A 11 -10.19 28.01 -17.25
C ASP A 11 -10.65 26.55 -17.33
N THR A 12 -10.65 25.98 -18.54
CA THR A 12 -11.17 24.63 -18.82
C THR A 12 -10.21 23.75 -19.61
N SER A 13 -9.04 24.25 -20.00
CA SER A 13 -8.10 23.56 -20.89
C SER A 13 -6.65 23.98 -20.63
N TYR A 14 -5.73 23.32 -21.32
CA TYR A 14 -4.31 23.67 -21.37
C TYR A 14 -3.92 24.02 -22.80
N GLY A 15 -3.11 25.07 -22.94
CA GLY A 15 -2.42 25.41 -24.19
C GLY A 15 -0.94 25.13 -24.06
N ALA A 16 -0.31 24.78 -25.18
CA ALA A 16 1.15 24.69 -25.29
C ALA A 16 1.61 25.34 -26.58
N TYR A 17 2.78 25.97 -26.56
CA TYR A 17 3.42 26.50 -27.76
C TYR A 17 4.94 26.51 -27.63
N VAL A 18 5.61 26.50 -28.79
CA VAL A 18 7.06 26.58 -28.89
C VAL A 18 7.43 27.94 -29.46
N PRO A 19 7.99 28.87 -28.65
CA PRO A 19 8.20 30.23 -29.13
C PRO A 19 9.27 30.31 -30.24
N ASP A 20 10.21 29.35 -30.27
CA ASP A 20 11.22 29.21 -31.30
C ASP A 20 10.70 28.53 -32.60
N LEU A 21 9.51 27.93 -32.58
CA LEU A 21 8.85 27.36 -33.76
C LEU A 21 7.51 28.06 -33.99
N PRO A 22 7.51 29.25 -34.64
CA PRO A 22 6.31 30.04 -34.84
C PRO A 22 5.20 29.26 -35.56
N GLY A 23 4.03 29.17 -34.92
CA GLY A 23 2.90 28.40 -35.45
C GLY A 23 2.81 26.96 -34.94
N CYS A 24 3.77 26.50 -34.15
CA CYS A 24 3.69 25.23 -33.43
C CYS A 24 2.99 25.43 -32.06
N PHE A 25 1.73 25.01 -31.99
CA PHE A 25 0.91 25.09 -30.78
C PHE A 25 -0.03 23.88 -30.68
N ALA A 26 -0.45 23.57 -29.46
CA ALA A 26 -1.42 22.53 -29.15
C ALA A 26 -2.38 22.98 -28.05
N VAL A 27 -3.59 22.42 -28.02
CA VAL A 27 -4.58 22.62 -26.97
C VAL A 27 -5.17 21.27 -26.60
N GLY A 28 -5.28 21.00 -25.30
CA GLY A 28 -5.91 19.78 -24.77
C GLY A 28 -6.73 20.08 -23.51
N ASP A 29 -7.62 19.18 -23.14
CA ASP A 29 -8.43 19.27 -21.93
C ASP A 29 -7.58 19.02 -20.67
N THR A 30 -6.47 18.28 -20.81
CA THR A 30 -5.52 18.00 -19.72
C THR A 30 -4.10 18.42 -20.10
N LEU A 31 -3.26 18.65 -19.09
CA LEU A 31 -1.83 18.92 -19.29
C LEU A 31 -1.15 17.75 -20.02
N GLU A 32 -1.59 16.52 -19.78
CA GLU A 32 -1.05 15.30 -20.38
C GLU A 32 -1.40 15.23 -21.87
N GLU A 33 -2.65 15.54 -22.21
CA GLU A 33 -3.10 15.61 -23.60
C GLU A 33 -2.31 16.68 -24.35
N VAL A 34 -2.18 17.89 -23.79
CA VAL A 34 -1.45 18.97 -24.48
C VAL A 34 0.05 18.68 -24.61
N GLN A 35 0.66 17.97 -23.65
CA GLN A 35 2.05 17.52 -23.73
C GLN A 35 2.27 16.54 -24.88
N THR A 36 1.37 15.58 -25.04
CA THR A 36 1.45 14.61 -26.15
C THR A 36 1.24 15.32 -27.48
N LEU A 37 0.22 16.16 -27.56
CA LEU A 37 -0.12 16.89 -28.78
C LEU A 37 0.98 17.88 -29.21
N ILE A 38 1.64 18.56 -28.27
CA ILE A 38 2.72 19.49 -28.62
C ILE A 38 3.98 18.76 -29.06
N ASP A 39 4.31 17.60 -28.47
CA ASP A 39 5.44 16.79 -28.91
C ASP A 39 5.22 16.31 -30.37
N GLU A 40 4.03 15.79 -30.67
CA GLU A 40 3.64 15.41 -32.04
C GLU A 40 3.63 16.62 -32.99
N ALA A 41 3.12 17.78 -32.53
CA ALA A 41 3.08 19.00 -33.34
C ALA A 41 4.49 19.55 -33.65
N ILE A 42 5.46 19.40 -32.73
CA ILE A 42 6.85 19.80 -32.96
C ILE A 42 7.47 18.93 -34.05
N GLU A 43 7.31 17.61 -33.93
CA GLU A 43 7.84 16.65 -34.92
C GLU A 43 7.24 16.93 -36.30
N PHE A 44 5.91 17.02 -36.38
CA PHE A 44 5.19 17.30 -37.62
C PHE A 44 5.57 18.67 -38.22
N HIS A 45 5.75 19.70 -37.40
CA HIS A 45 6.11 21.04 -37.88
C HIS A 45 7.54 21.09 -38.44
N ILE A 46 8.50 20.41 -37.78
CA ILE A 46 9.88 20.32 -38.26
C ILE A 46 9.95 19.52 -39.57
N GLU A 47 9.22 18.41 -39.66
CA GLU A 47 9.13 17.62 -40.90
C GLU A 47 8.56 18.47 -42.04
N GLY A 48 7.48 19.22 -41.81
CA GLY A 48 6.88 20.11 -42.80
C GLY A 48 7.86 21.18 -43.32
N LEU A 49 8.60 21.84 -42.42
CA LEU A 49 9.63 22.81 -42.81
C LEU A 49 10.72 22.19 -43.69
N GLN A 50 11.15 20.96 -43.35
CA GLN A 50 12.16 20.25 -44.13
C GLN A 50 11.65 19.82 -45.51
N GLU A 51 10.38 19.41 -45.63
CA GLU A 51 9.75 19.04 -46.89
C GLU A 51 9.56 20.24 -47.83
N ASP A 52 9.19 21.40 -47.27
CA ASP A 52 9.01 22.65 -48.00
C ASP A 52 10.35 23.32 -48.39
N GLY A 53 11.47 22.81 -47.86
CA GLY A 53 12.82 23.31 -48.11
C GLY A 53 13.18 24.56 -47.32
N ASP A 54 12.44 24.83 -46.24
CA ASP A 54 12.68 25.92 -45.30
C ASP A 54 13.72 25.51 -44.24
N ASP A 55 14.46 26.50 -43.71
CA ASP A 55 15.39 26.27 -42.62
C ASP A 55 14.64 26.07 -41.29
N VAL A 56 14.97 25.00 -40.56
CA VAL A 56 14.43 24.77 -39.22
C VAL A 56 15.03 25.79 -38.24
N PRO A 57 14.20 26.61 -37.55
CA PRO A 57 14.70 27.62 -36.62
C PRO A 57 15.54 26.99 -35.50
N GLU A 58 16.74 27.52 -35.26
CA GLU A 58 17.58 27.09 -34.14
C GLU A 58 16.95 27.53 -32.81
N PRO A 59 16.99 26.70 -31.75
CA PRO A 59 16.54 27.11 -30.42
C PRO A 59 17.29 28.35 -29.93
N SER A 60 16.54 29.40 -29.58
CA SER A 60 17.09 30.69 -29.15
C SER A 60 16.81 30.97 -27.68
N ILE A 61 15.81 30.31 -27.10
CA ILE A 61 15.43 30.49 -25.70
C ILE A 61 16.38 29.71 -24.80
N ASN A 62 17.26 30.45 -24.12
CA ASN A 62 18.16 29.89 -23.13
C ASN A 62 17.53 29.95 -21.74
N ILE A 63 16.68 28.98 -21.40
CA ILE A 63 16.30 28.78 -20.00
C ILE A 63 17.54 28.23 -19.28
N PRO A 64 17.99 28.84 -18.17
CA PRO A 64 19.16 28.34 -17.47
C PRO A 64 18.90 26.90 -16.99
N VAL A 65 19.60 25.94 -17.59
CA VAL A 65 19.61 24.54 -17.16
C VAL A 65 20.33 24.34 -15.83
N GLN A 66 20.97 25.39 -15.32
CA GLN A 66 21.70 25.39 -14.08
C GLN A 66 21.79 26.82 -13.49
N TYR A 67 21.66 26.93 -12.19
CA TYR A 67 21.92 28.16 -11.43
C TYR A 67 23.15 27.99 -10.54
N ASP A 68 23.99 29.01 -10.46
CA ASP A 68 25.01 29.10 -9.41
C ASP A 68 24.44 29.97 -8.27
N ILE A 69 23.97 29.31 -7.22
CA ILE A 69 23.37 29.99 -6.08
C ILE A 69 24.49 30.33 -5.10
N PRO A 70 24.70 31.62 -4.74
CA PRO A 70 25.81 32.02 -3.87
C PRO A 70 25.88 31.17 -2.59
N TYR A 71 27.10 30.73 -2.25
CA TYR A 71 27.43 29.81 -1.17
C TYR A 71 26.87 28.37 -1.27
N LEU A 72 25.85 28.12 -2.07
CA LEU A 72 25.29 26.78 -2.29
C LEU A 72 25.86 26.11 -3.55
N GLY A 73 26.45 26.89 -4.46
CA GLY A 73 27.10 26.41 -5.67
C GLY A 73 26.12 26.07 -6.80
N LYS A 74 26.58 25.21 -7.71
CA LYS A 74 25.86 24.83 -8.93
C LYS A 74 24.67 23.89 -8.64
N HIS A 75 23.50 24.29 -9.13
CA HIS A 75 22.24 23.58 -9.05
C HIS A 75 21.71 23.33 -10.46
N LYS A 76 21.78 22.09 -10.94
CA LYS A 76 21.21 21.69 -12.23
C LYS A 76 19.70 21.63 -12.10
N VAL A 77 19.00 22.42 -12.90
CA VAL A 77 17.53 22.45 -12.91
C VAL A 77 17.02 21.11 -13.46
N ILE A 78 16.00 20.57 -12.81
CA ILE A 78 15.25 19.42 -13.29
C ILE A 78 13.98 19.91 -13.98
N GLU A 79 13.26 20.82 -13.34
CA GLU A 79 11.95 21.26 -13.80
C GLU A 79 11.62 22.65 -13.25
N ASN A 80 11.20 23.56 -14.13
CA ASN A 80 10.70 24.89 -13.75
C ASN A 80 9.17 24.85 -13.69
N TYR A 81 8.61 25.22 -12.55
CA TYR A 81 7.17 25.23 -12.30
C TYR A 81 6.54 26.59 -12.55
N VAL A 82 7.26 27.65 -12.20
CA VAL A 82 6.83 29.04 -12.39
C VAL A 82 8.02 29.82 -12.92
N TYR A 83 7.83 30.48 -14.06
CA TYR A 83 8.85 31.29 -14.73
C TYR A 83 8.24 32.60 -15.24
N ASN A 84 8.67 33.73 -14.66
CA ASN A 84 8.22 35.07 -15.03
C ASN A 84 9.47 35.95 -15.20
N ASP A 85 10.02 36.00 -16.42
CA ASP A 85 11.32 36.60 -16.79
C ASP A 85 12.57 35.99 -16.11
N ASP A 86 12.42 35.39 -14.92
CA ASP A 86 13.40 34.66 -14.08
C ASP A 86 12.62 33.48 -13.44
N PRO A 87 13.24 32.36 -13.01
CA PRO A 87 12.49 31.28 -12.38
C PRO A 87 11.99 31.77 -11.02
N ALA A 88 10.71 31.54 -10.73
CA ALA A 88 10.13 31.82 -9.43
C ALA A 88 10.04 30.55 -8.57
N LEU A 89 9.85 29.38 -9.19
CA LEU A 89 9.77 28.09 -8.49
C LEU A 89 10.27 26.95 -9.38
N PHE A 90 11.22 26.17 -8.89
CA PHE A 90 11.79 25.06 -9.65
C PHE A 90 12.39 23.97 -8.76
N SER A 91 12.53 22.77 -9.31
CA SER A 91 13.28 21.69 -8.70
C SER A 91 14.67 21.57 -9.32
N CYS A 92 15.67 21.20 -8.51
CA CYS A 92 17.05 21.07 -8.97
C CYS A 92 17.85 20.02 -8.19
N LYS A 93 18.97 19.59 -8.77
CA LYS A 93 20.00 18.79 -8.12
C LYS A 93 21.26 19.62 -7.89
N ASN A 94 21.86 19.54 -6.72
CA ASN A 94 23.20 20.09 -6.50
C ASN A 94 24.28 19.17 -7.12
N SER A 95 25.55 19.56 -7.01
CA SER A 95 26.69 18.75 -7.49
C SER A 95 26.81 17.37 -6.83
N ALA A 96 26.24 17.17 -5.64
CA ALA A 96 26.17 15.88 -4.96
C ALA A 96 24.94 15.03 -5.38
N GLY A 97 24.11 15.53 -6.30
CA GLY A 97 22.89 14.85 -6.77
C GLY A 97 21.69 14.94 -5.82
N GLN A 98 21.80 15.69 -4.72
CA GLN A 98 20.71 15.88 -3.76
C GLN A 98 19.62 16.76 -4.39
N LEU A 99 18.35 16.39 -4.16
CA LEU A 99 17.18 17.06 -4.69
C LEU A 99 16.74 18.22 -3.81
N HIS A 100 16.34 19.31 -4.47
CA HIS A 100 15.88 20.53 -3.81
C HIS A 100 14.66 21.10 -4.54
N LEU A 101 13.77 21.70 -3.76
CA LEU A 101 12.81 22.67 -4.27
C LEU A 101 13.32 24.07 -3.93
N VAL A 102 13.27 24.98 -4.89
CA VAL A 102 13.78 26.35 -4.76
C VAL A 102 12.68 27.32 -5.19
N ALA A 103 12.34 28.23 -4.28
CA ALA A 103 11.53 29.41 -4.57
C ALA A 103 12.44 30.64 -4.63
N VAL A 104 12.12 31.57 -5.52
CA VAL A 104 12.91 32.77 -5.75
C VAL A 104 12.01 33.98 -5.70
N GLY A 105 12.39 34.98 -4.91
CA GLY A 105 11.74 36.28 -4.90
C GLY A 105 12.75 37.38 -5.19
N LYS A 106 12.23 38.52 -5.64
CA LYS A 106 13.03 39.69 -5.97
C LYS A 106 12.30 40.95 -5.53
N ASN A 107 13.04 41.85 -4.91
CA ASN A 107 12.61 43.21 -4.64
C ASN A 107 13.66 44.20 -5.16
N ASP A 108 13.46 45.49 -4.90
CA ASP A 108 14.35 46.58 -5.36
C ASP A 108 15.74 46.54 -4.74
N GLN A 109 15.95 45.81 -3.65
CA GLN A 109 17.20 45.79 -2.90
C GLN A 109 18.01 44.51 -3.13
N HIS A 110 17.35 43.36 -3.26
CA HIS A 110 18.00 42.06 -3.35
C HIS A 110 17.13 41.01 -4.05
N LYS A 111 17.79 39.94 -4.53
CA LYS A 111 17.19 38.66 -4.93
C LYS A 111 17.33 37.66 -3.79
N THR A 112 16.25 36.95 -3.47
CA THR A 112 16.21 35.95 -2.40
C THR A 112 15.98 34.57 -2.98
N TRP A 113 16.82 33.60 -2.60
CA TRP A 113 16.65 32.19 -2.91
C TRP A 113 16.25 31.46 -1.63
N LEU A 114 15.09 30.83 -1.64
CA LEU A 114 14.61 29.95 -0.59
C LEU A 114 14.71 28.51 -1.07
N ARG A 115 15.52 27.70 -0.41
CA ARG A 115 15.78 26.31 -0.80
C ARG A 115 15.44 25.36 0.33
N VAL A 116 14.78 24.25 -0.01
CA VAL A 116 14.53 23.14 0.91
C VAL A 116 15.01 21.83 0.31
N GLY A 117 15.70 21.02 1.12
CA GLY A 117 16.09 19.66 0.76
C GLY A 117 14.90 18.71 0.74
N ILE A 118 14.77 17.93 -0.33
CA ILE A 118 13.68 16.95 -0.50
C ILE A 118 14.25 15.59 -0.93
N SER A 119 13.57 14.50 -0.55
CA SER A 119 13.89 13.16 -1.02
C SER A 119 13.31 12.91 -2.42
N ASN A 120 13.76 11.85 -3.09
CA ASN A 120 13.18 11.43 -4.38
C ASN A 120 11.68 11.10 -4.27
N VAL A 121 11.28 10.48 -3.17
CA VAL A 121 9.88 10.17 -2.87
C VAL A 121 9.06 11.46 -2.71
N ARG A 122 9.56 12.42 -1.93
CA ARG A 122 8.88 13.70 -1.72
C ARG A 122 8.81 14.52 -3.01
N PHE A 123 9.87 14.48 -3.83
CA PHE A 123 9.89 15.08 -5.16
C PHE A 123 8.78 14.53 -6.06
N ASN A 124 8.63 13.21 -6.15
CA ASN A 124 7.53 12.60 -6.91
C ASN A 124 6.14 12.91 -6.30
N TYR A 125 6.03 12.98 -4.97
CA TYR A 125 4.75 13.33 -4.35
C TYR A 125 4.35 14.79 -4.57
N ILE A 126 5.32 15.71 -4.69
CA ILE A 126 5.12 17.09 -5.12
C ILE A 126 4.69 17.11 -6.59
N ARG A 127 5.44 16.45 -7.48
CA ARG A 127 5.15 16.39 -8.92
C ARG A 127 3.75 15.88 -9.23
N SER A 128 3.33 14.79 -8.58
CA SER A 128 1.99 14.18 -8.80
C SER A 128 0.83 14.98 -8.18
N GLY A 129 1.09 16.13 -7.55
CA GLY A 129 0.06 16.95 -6.91
C GLY A 129 -0.41 16.45 -5.55
N GLY A 130 0.23 15.41 -5.03
CA GLY A 130 -0.10 14.83 -3.74
C GLY A 130 0.24 15.73 -2.55
N LEU A 131 1.25 16.60 -2.70
CA LEU A 131 1.56 17.70 -1.78
C LEU A 131 1.19 19.05 -2.39
N GLU A 132 0.72 19.96 -1.54
CA GLU A 132 0.61 21.38 -1.85
C GLU A 132 2.02 21.99 -1.90
N LEU A 133 2.33 22.81 -2.91
CA LEU A 133 3.65 23.40 -3.09
C LEU A 133 4.08 24.26 -1.89
N ARG A 134 3.15 25.02 -1.33
CA ARG A 134 3.37 25.83 -0.13
C ARG A 134 3.79 24.99 1.07
N SER A 135 3.13 23.84 1.29
CA SER A 135 3.41 22.98 2.44
C SER A 135 4.80 22.36 2.40
N VAL A 136 5.42 22.28 1.21
CA VAL A 136 6.80 21.79 1.09
C VAL A 136 7.78 22.64 1.89
N PHE A 137 7.54 23.95 1.93
CA PHE A 137 8.35 24.91 2.66
C PHE A 137 7.88 25.09 4.10
N THR A 138 6.56 25.18 4.34
CA THR A 138 6.03 25.44 5.68
C THR A 138 6.05 24.21 6.60
N ASP A 139 6.05 23.01 6.03
CA ASP A 139 6.31 21.74 6.73
C ASP A 139 7.52 21.05 6.08
N ALA A 140 8.70 21.63 6.29
CA ALA A 140 9.94 21.12 5.71
C ALA A 140 10.30 19.70 6.17
N GLY A 141 9.61 19.10 7.14
CA GLY A 141 9.90 17.76 7.67
C GLY A 141 11.36 17.65 8.14
N TYR A 142 12.12 16.75 7.53
CA TYR A 142 13.57 16.58 7.78
C TYR A 142 14.47 17.50 6.93
N GLY A 143 13.91 18.32 6.03
CA GLY A 143 14.65 19.18 5.12
C GLY A 143 15.14 20.46 5.79
N THR A 144 16.39 20.84 5.56
CA THR A 144 16.93 22.14 6.00
C THR A 144 16.49 23.25 5.04
N LEU A 145 15.77 24.24 5.57
CA LEU A 145 15.42 25.49 4.89
C LEU A 145 16.62 26.44 4.93
N LEU A 146 17.08 26.83 3.75
CA LEU A 146 18.17 27.79 3.58
C LEU A 146 17.67 28.98 2.78
N GLN A 147 17.97 30.17 3.26
CA GLN A 147 17.70 31.43 2.58
C GLN A 147 19.02 32.09 2.20
N VAL A 148 19.17 32.41 0.91
CA VAL A 148 20.29 33.19 0.39
C VAL A 148 19.77 34.52 -0.12
N ARG A 149 20.26 35.64 0.43
CA ARG A 149 19.94 36.97 -0.10
C ARG A 149 21.15 37.52 -0.86
N VAL A 150 20.90 37.93 -2.09
CA VAL A 150 21.89 38.48 -3.02
C VAL A 150 21.51 39.93 -3.30
N PRO A 151 22.18 40.92 -2.67
CA PRO A 151 21.96 42.34 -2.96
C PRO A 151 22.21 42.67 -4.43
N HIS A 152 21.46 43.63 -4.98
CA HIS A 152 21.75 44.16 -6.33
C HIS A 152 22.97 45.09 -6.35
N ASP A 153 23.38 45.59 -5.19
CA ASP A 153 24.63 46.34 -5.02
C ASP A 153 25.77 45.35 -4.80
N ASP A 154 26.62 45.20 -5.81
CA ASP A 154 27.79 44.30 -5.81
C ASP A 154 28.81 44.62 -4.68
N SER A 155 28.74 45.80 -4.07
CA SER A 155 29.58 46.14 -2.92
C SER A 155 29.13 45.42 -1.63
N ILE A 156 27.89 44.96 -1.58
CA ILE A 156 27.30 44.24 -0.45
C ILE A 156 27.39 42.75 -0.71
N LYS A 157 28.03 42.02 0.21
CA LYS A 157 28.15 40.56 0.09
C LYS A 157 26.80 39.86 0.27
N PRO A 158 26.54 38.77 -0.45
CA PRO A 158 25.37 37.92 -0.19
C PRO A 158 25.38 37.38 1.24
N SER A 159 24.19 37.07 1.79
CA SER A 159 24.02 36.38 3.08
C SER A 159 23.39 35.00 2.90
N LEU A 160 23.71 34.06 3.81
CA LEU A 160 23.14 32.71 3.88
C LEU A 160 22.66 32.47 5.32
N GLU A 161 21.40 32.10 5.48
CA GLU A 161 20.77 31.85 6.77
C GLU A 161 19.97 30.54 6.74
N VAL A 162 19.99 29.80 7.85
CA VAL A 162 19.02 28.73 8.11
C VAL A 162 17.81 29.39 8.74
N ILE A 163 16.63 29.24 8.16
CA ILE A 163 15.40 29.89 8.65
C ILE A 163 14.38 28.85 9.10
N HIS A 164 13.52 29.22 10.05
CA HIS A 164 12.39 28.40 10.44
C HIS A 164 11.18 28.61 9.51
N PRO A 165 10.30 27.61 9.35
CA PRO A 165 9.11 27.74 8.51
C PRO A 165 8.23 28.97 8.83
N ASN A 166 8.18 29.37 10.10
CA ASN A 166 7.38 30.53 10.56
C ASN A 166 8.04 31.88 10.23
N GLU A 167 9.29 31.89 9.75
CA GLU A 167 10.06 33.09 9.43
C GLU A 167 10.11 33.36 7.92
N ILE A 168 9.49 32.49 7.11
CA ILE A 168 9.48 32.62 5.66
C ILE A 168 8.58 33.81 5.27
N PRO A 169 9.10 34.79 4.51
CA PRO A 169 8.30 35.85 3.92
C PRO A 169 7.17 35.29 3.04
N GLU A 170 5.96 35.84 3.19
CA GLU A 170 4.76 35.36 2.49
C GLU A 170 4.87 35.50 0.97
N ASP A 171 5.59 36.51 0.48
CA ASP A 171 5.84 36.78 -0.94
C ASP A 171 6.77 35.75 -1.60
N LEU A 172 7.49 34.94 -0.82
CA LEU A 172 8.30 33.83 -1.32
C LEU A 172 7.55 32.50 -1.39
N LEU A 173 6.38 32.41 -0.75
CA LEU A 173 5.63 31.17 -0.70
C LEU A 173 4.72 31.02 -1.93
N PRO A 174 4.61 29.79 -2.49
CA PRO A 174 3.57 29.46 -3.46
C PRO A 174 2.17 29.80 -2.92
N LEU A 175 1.22 30.02 -3.83
CA LEU A 175 -0.14 30.38 -3.42
C LEU A 175 -0.80 29.21 -2.66
N PRO A 176 -1.67 29.51 -1.68
CA PRO A 176 -2.41 28.47 -0.96
C PRO A 176 -3.20 27.55 -1.90
N GLY A 177 -3.06 26.24 -1.70
CA GLY A 177 -3.78 25.21 -2.45
C GLY A 177 -3.14 24.84 -3.80
N GLU A 178 -2.06 25.49 -4.22
CA GLU A 178 -1.38 25.13 -5.47
C GLU A 178 -0.78 23.73 -5.40
N ARG A 179 -1.13 22.90 -6.39
CA ARG A 179 -0.67 21.53 -6.56
C ARG A 179 -0.26 21.35 -8.01
N LEU A 180 0.81 20.57 -8.22
CA LEU A 180 1.21 20.16 -9.56
C LEU A 180 0.32 19.02 -10.05
N GLY A 181 0.49 18.62 -11.30
CA GLY A 181 -0.19 17.49 -11.93
C GLY A 181 0.70 16.81 -12.96
N LEU A 182 1.97 16.60 -12.60
CA LEU A 182 3.00 16.12 -13.50
C LEU A 182 3.21 14.61 -13.34
N LYS A 183 3.52 13.96 -14.46
CA LYS A 183 3.89 12.54 -14.49
C LYS A 183 5.13 12.30 -13.63
N THR A 184 5.11 11.18 -12.91
CA THR A 184 6.23 10.73 -12.07
C THR A 184 6.70 9.37 -12.54
N GLU A 185 8.02 9.14 -12.48
CA GLU A 185 8.56 7.79 -12.61
C GLU A 185 8.11 6.99 -11.39
N THR A 186 7.00 6.30 -11.59
CA THR A 186 6.55 5.22 -10.73
C THR A 186 7.01 3.89 -11.32
N LEU A 187 6.80 2.78 -10.61
CA LEU A 187 6.78 1.47 -11.26
C LEU A 187 5.91 1.52 -12.54
N PRO A 188 6.18 0.69 -13.56
CA PRO A 188 5.30 0.60 -14.71
C PRO A 188 3.87 0.25 -14.26
N ALA A 189 2.87 0.68 -15.03
CA ALA A 189 1.52 0.17 -14.83
C ALA A 189 1.53 -1.34 -15.07
N LEU A 190 0.74 -2.09 -14.29
CA LEU A 190 0.60 -3.52 -14.50
C LEU A 190 0.11 -3.80 -15.92
N SER A 191 0.67 -4.83 -16.52
CA SER A 191 0.23 -5.32 -17.82
C SER A 191 -1.26 -5.70 -17.82
N ASN A 192 -1.94 -5.56 -18.96
CA ASN A 192 -3.39 -5.79 -19.08
C ASN A 192 -3.75 -7.24 -18.68
N ALA A 193 -4.43 -7.38 -17.54
CA ALA A 193 -4.79 -8.68 -16.98
C ALA A 193 -5.67 -9.52 -17.92
N GLN A 194 -6.56 -8.89 -18.70
CA GLN A 194 -7.43 -9.64 -19.61
C GLN A 194 -6.66 -10.24 -20.79
N GLU A 195 -5.71 -9.48 -21.34
CA GLU A 195 -4.83 -9.93 -22.41
C GLU A 195 -3.92 -11.06 -21.93
N ILE A 196 -3.32 -10.91 -20.75
CA ILE A 196 -2.45 -11.95 -20.17
C ILE A 196 -3.26 -13.20 -19.82
N ALA A 197 -4.41 -13.09 -19.16
CA ALA A 197 -5.22 -14.24 -18.80
C ALA A 197 -5.61 -15.03 -20.07
N SER A 198 -6.03 -14.32 -21.12
CA SER A 198 -6.44 -14.94 -22.39
C SER A 198 -5.25 -15.57 -23.13
N SER A 199 -4.12 -14.88 -23.23
CA SER A 199 -2.93 -15.34 -24.00
C SER A 199 -2.12 -16.41 -23.28
N SER A 200 -2.03 -16.34 -21.95
CA SER A 200 -1.30 -17.32 -21.14
C SER A 200 -2.17 -18.47 -20.65
N ALA A 201 -3.50 -18.41 -20.85
CA ALA A 201 -4.47 -19.36 -20.32
C ALA A 201 -4.31 -19.58 -18.81
N ARG A 202 -4.20 -18.50 -18.03
CA ARG A 202 -3.99 -18.54 -16.57
C ARG A 202 -5.00 -17.65 -15.86
N GLU A 203 -5.46 -18.09 -14.69
CA GLU A 203 -6.17 -17.22 -13.75
C GLU A 203 -5.20 -16.16 -13.22
N LEU A 204 -5.62 -14.89 -13.23
CA LEU A 204 -4.84 -13.76 -12.72
C LEU A 204 -5.53 -13.09 -11.54
N VAL A 205 -4.73 -12.64 -10.59
CA VAL A 205 -5.18 -11.91 -9.40
C VAL A 205 -4.36 -10.64 -9.26
N ASN A 206 -5.03 -9.49 -9.23
CA ASN A 206 -4.42 -8.21 -8.94
C ASN A 206 -4.82 -7.79 -7.52
N PHE A 207 -3.83 -7.46 -6.70
CA PHE A 207 -4.02 -6.79 -5.42
C PHE A 207 -3.48 -5.36 -5.50
N ALA A 208 -4.30 -4.39 -5.11
CA ALA A 208 -3.85 -3.02 -4.88
C ALA A 208 -3.92 -2.71 -3.39
N PHE A 209 -2.84 -2.15 -2.83
CA PHE A 209 -2.72 -1.83 -1.42
C PHE A 209 -2.52 -0.33 -1.23
N ASN A 210 -3.39 0.32 -0.47
CA ASN A 210 -3.24 1.71 -0.10
C ASN A 210 -2.68 1.82 1.32
N PHE A 211 -1.36 2.01 1.46
CA PHE A 211 -0.70 2.11 2.76
C PHE A 211 -0.97 3.46 3.45
N GLY A 212 -1.06 3.45 4.78
CA GLY A 212 -1.27 4.65 5.60
C GLY A 212 -0.09 5.64 5.66
N GLY A 213 0.91 5.51 4.78
CA GLY A 213 2.19 6.24 4.83
C GLY A 213 2.54 7.00 3.55
N ILE A 214 3.73 7.62 3.54
CA ILE A 214 4.20 8.50 2.45
C ILE A 214 4.66 7.70 1.21
N PHE A 215 5.05 6.43 1.39
CA PHE A 215 5.58 5.58 0.32
C PHE A 215 4.45 4.86 -0.42
N ARG A 216 4.12 5.31 -1.65
CA ARG A 216 3.07 4.69 -2.50
C ARG A 216 3.57 3.56 -3.39
N THR A 217 4.87 3.52 -3.66
CA THR A 217 5.53 2.55 -4.56
C THR A 217 6.35 1.50 -3.81
N GLU A 218 6.24 1.44 -2.48
CA GLU A 218 6.95 0.50 -1.63
C GLU A 218 5.95 -0.22 -0.73
N ALA A 219 6.27 -1.45 -0.33
CA ALA A 219 5.49 -2.23 0.63
C ALA A 219 6.42 -2.88 1.65
N PRO A 220 6.05 -2.92 2.94
CA PRO A 220 6.85 -3.62 3.95
C PRO A 220 6.98 -5.11 3.63
N VAL A 221 8.20 -5.65 3.76
CA VAL A 221 8.52 -7.03 3.35
C VAL A 221 7.80 -8.07 4.22
N ASP A 222 7.68 -7.80 5.52
CA ASP A 222 6.94 -8.62 6.47
C ASP A 222 5.43 -8.64 6.16
N PHE A 223 4.86 -7.47 5.86
CA PHE A 223 3.48 -7.35 5.37
C PHE A 223 3.27 -8.19 4.11
N LEU A 224 4.10 -8.01 3.08
CA LEU A 224 3.98 -8.76 1.83
C LEU A 224 4.09 -10.27 2.05
N GLY A 225 5.06 -10.71 2.85
CA GLY A 225 5.23 -12.12 3.19
C GLY A 225 3.98 -12.71 3.85
N ASN A 226 3.39 -11.98 4.81
CA ASN A 226 2.19 -12.41 5.52
C ASN A 226 0.96 -12.43 4.61
N ILE A 227 0.78 -11.44 3.74
CA ILE A 227 -0.36 -11.37 2.81
C ILE A 227 -0.29 -12.48 1.75
N LEU A 228 0.86 -12.65 1.10
CA LEU A 228 1.02 -13.66 0.03
C LEU A 228 0.88 -15.08 0.60
N THR A 229 1.47 -15.33 1.77
CA THR A 229 1.33 -16.62 2.45
C THR A 229 -0.10 -16.84 2.94
N GLY A 230 -0.73 -15.81 3.53
CA GLY A 230 -2.11 -15.86 4.00
C GLY A 230 -3.08 -16.15 2.87
N LEU A 231 -2.94 -15.49 1.72
CA LEU A 231 -3.74 -15.72 0.52
C LEU A 231 -3.62 -17.18 0.07
N GLN A 232 -2.40 -17.67 -0.15
CA GLN A 232 -2.17 -19.04 -0.60
C GLN A 232 -2.79 -20.06 0.38
N GLN A 233 -2.67 -19.83 1.69
CA GLN A 233 -3.25 -20.71 2.70
C GLN A 233 -4.78 -20.73 2.68
N VAL A 234 -5.43 -19.57 2.51
CA VAL A 234 -6.90 -19.49 2.46
C VAL A 234 -7.42 -20.19 1.21
N ILE A 235 -6.81 -19.91 0.05
CA ILE A 235 -7.17 -20.55 -1.23
C ILE A 235 -7.02 -22.07 -1.15
N ASN A 236 -5.90 -22.57 -0.61
CA ASN A 236 -5.69 -24.01 -0.43
C ASN A 236 -6.81 -24.66 0.41
N ARG A 237 -7.28 -23.98 1.47
CA ARG A 237 -8.34 -24.49 2.35
C ARG A 237 -9.70 -24.46 1.70
N ILE A 238 -10.01 -23.42 0.92
CA ILE A 238 -11.23 -23.33 0.12
C ILE A 238 -11.23 -24.44 -0.94
N GLY A 239 -10.14 -24.58 -1.70
CA GLY A 239 -10.00 -25.63 -2.73
C GLY A 239 -10.16 -27.04 -2.17
N ALA A 240 -9.54 -27.34 -1.02
CA ALA A 240 -9.72 -28.62 -0.34
C ALA A 240 -11.19 -28.93 0.01
N LYS A 241 -12.00 -27.91 0.30
CA LYS A 241 -13.44 -28.06 0.53
C LYS A 241 -14.23 -28.22 -0.76
N CYS A 242 -13.91 -27.47 -1.82
CA CYS A 242 -14.56 -27.60 -3.12
C CYS A 242 -14.41 -29.01 -3.72
N VAL A 243 -13.28 -29.68 -3.48
CA VAL A 243 -13.00 -31.04 -3.97
C VAL A 243 -13.51 -32.13 -2.99
N ASN A 244 -14.29 -31.77 -1.96
CA ASN A 244 -14.80 -32.68 -0.92
C ASN A 244 -13.72 -33.54 -0.25
N SER A 245 -12.51 -33.00 -0.09
CA SER A 245 -11.44 -33.72 0.60
C SER A 245 -11.78 -33.87 2.08
N THR A 246 -11.90 -35.12 2.54
CA THR A 246 -12.10 -35.46 3.96
C THR A 246 -10.77 -35.59 4.71
N SER A 247 -9.64 -35.45 4.00
CA SER A 247 -8.30 -35.61 4.56
C SER A 247 -7.95 -34.50 5.56
N LYS A 248 -7.31 -34.87 6.68
CA LYS A 248 -6.82 -33.91 7.68
C LYS A 248 -5.73 -33.00 7.11
N LYS A 249 -4.88 -33.51 6.21
CA LYS A 249 -3.83 -32.80 5.47
C LYS A 249 -4.31 -32.51 4.05
N ILE A 250 -4.12 -31.28 3.56
CA ILE A 250 -4.42 -30.94 2.16
C ILE A 250 -3.50 -31.78 1.26
N PRO A 251 -4.05 -32.65 0.39
CA PRO A 251 -3.29 -33.45 -0.56
C PRO A 251 -2.36 -32.59 -1.44
N GLU A 252 -1.21 -33.12 -1.84
CA GLU A 252 -0.21 -32.35 -2.62
C GLU A 252 -0.70 -32.03 -4.04
N ASP A 253 -1.55 -32.86 -4.62
CA ASP A 253 -2.27 -32.60 -5.87
C ASP A 253 -3.17 -31.35 -5.75
N ILE A 254 -3.94 -31.22 -4.66
CA ILE A 254 -4.75 -30.01 -4.42
C ILE A 254 -3.86 -28.79 -4.19
N LYS A 255 -2.73 -28.93 -3.48
CA LYS A 255 -1.81 -27.79 -3.31
C LYS A 255 -1.18 -27.35 -4.62
N SER A 256 -0.86 -28.30 -5.51
CA SER A 256 -0.34 -28.01 -6.85
C SER A 256 -1.39 -27.27 -7.67
N SER A 257 -2.63 -27.74 -7.67
CA SER A 257 -3.71 -27.12 -8.46
C SER A 257 -4.11 -25.73 -7.96
N MET A 258 -3.80 -25.42 -6.70
CA MET A 258 -4.06 -24.11 -6.08
C MET A 258 -2.89 -23.13 -6.12
N GLY A 259 -1.75 -23.49 -6.73
CA GLY A 259 -0.55 -22.67 -6.68
C GLY A 259 -0.72 -21.30 -7.34
N ILE A 260 -0.19 -20.26 -6.71
CA ILE A 260 -0.19 -18.88 -7.20
C ILE A 260 1.25 -18.35 -7.19
N SER A 261 1.67 -17.75 -8.30
CA SER A 261 2.98 -17.14 -8.48
C SER A 261 2.90 -15.64 -8.64
N LEU A 262 3.87 -14.91 -8.09
CA LEU A 262 4.08 -13.50 -8.36
C LEU A 262 4.52 -13.31 -9.82
N LEU A 263 3.82 -12.44 -10.57
CA LEU A 263 4.10 -12.14 -11.97
C LEU A 263 4.76 -10.77 -12.14
N GLU A 264 4.13 -9.72 -11.62
CA GLU A 264 4.57 -8.33 -11.80
C GLU A 264 4.19 -7.49 -10.57
N VAL A 265 4.93 -6.40 -10.34
CA VAL A 265 4.62 -5.37 -9.34
C VAL A 265 4.53 -4.03 -10.08
N GLY A 266 3.47 -3.27 -9.83
CA GLY A 266 3.17 -2.04 -10.55
C GLY A 266 2.94 -0.84 -9.66
N ALA A 267 2.82 0.32 -10.30
CA ALA A 267 2.52 1.59 -9.63
C ALA A 267 1.03 1.90 -9.52
N GLY A 268 0.73 2.82 -8.60
CA GLY A 268 -0.61 3.05 -8.07
C GLY A 268 -0.52 2.92 -6.55
N SER A 269 -1.65 2.76 -5.86
CA SER A 269 -1.63 2.16 -4.52
C SER A 269 -0.96 0.79 -4.64
N PHE A 270 0.33 0.66 -4.30
CA PHE A 270 1.22 -0.50 -4.52
C PHE A 270 0.51 -1.75 -5.04
N GLU A 271 0.71 -2.09 -6.32
CA GLU A 271 -0.04 -3.16 -6.97
C GLU A 271 0.80 -4.40 -7.21
N ILE A 272 0.19 -5.57 -7.02
CA ILE A 272 0.80 -6.87 -7.26
C ILE A 272 -0.08 -7.67 -8.21
N GLN A 273 0.49 -8.16 -9.31
CA GLN A 273 -0.15 -9.13 -10.18
C GLN A 273 0.39 -10.53 -9.90
N LEU A 274 -0.54 -11.44 -9.64
CA LEU A 274 -0.32 -12.85 -9.38
C LEU A 274 -0.98 -13.68 -10.46
N ALA A 275 -0.47 -14.89 -10.67
CA ALA A 275 -0.96 -15.79 -11.70
C ALA A 275 -0.92 -17.25 -11.22
N SER A 276 -1.98 -17.99 -11.51
CA SER A 276 -2.07 -19.46 -11.28
C SER A 276 -0.85 -20.22 -11.79
N THR A 277 -0.32 -21.20 -11.06
CA THR A 277 0.82 -22.01 -11.54
C THR A 277 0.43 -23.00 -12.64
N GLU A 278 -0.83 -23.40 -12.66
CA GLU A 278 -1.39 -24.30 -13.67
C GLU A 278 -2.14 -23.53 -14.76
N TYR A 279 -2.19 -24.11 -15.96
CA TYR A 279 -2.96 -23.57 -17.07
C TYR A 279 -4.42 -23.96 -16.96
N VAL A 280 -5.31 -23.03 -17.32
CA VAL A 280 -6.73 -23.30 -17.49
C VAL A 280 -6.91 -24.17 -18.73
N GLY A 281 -7.53 -25.33 -18.56
CA GLY A 281 -7.73 -26.30 -19.64
C GLY A 281 -8.63 -25.77 -20.76
N ILE A 282 -8.77 -26.57 -21.83
CA ILE A 282 -9.56 -26.21 -23.03
C ILE A 282 -11.02 -25.87 -22.70
N LEU A 283 -11.58 -26.50 -21.65
CA LEU A 283 -12.93 -26.21 -21.16
C LEU A 283 -13.04 -24.88 -20.39
N LYS A 284 -11.93 -24.15 -20.24
CA LYS A 284 -11.83 -22.88 -19.52
C LYS A 284 -12.31 -22.96 -18.06
N GLU A 285 -12.20 -24.13 -17.46
CA GLU A 285 -12.46 -24.35 -16.03
C GLU A 285 -11.15 -24.55 -15.28
N SER A 286 -11.09 -23.99 -14.07
CA SER A 286 -9.94 -24.08 -13.17
C SER A 286 -10.43 -24.33 -11.74
N GLU A 287 -9.85 -25.32 -11.07
CA GLU A 287 -10.11 -25.56 -9.64
C GLU A 287 -9.70 -24.36 -8.80
N LEU A 288 -8.57 -23.74 -9.14
CA LEU A 288 -8.11 -22.50 -8.55
C LEU A 288 -9.08 -21.36 -8.85
N GLY A 289 -9.53 -21.22 -10.10
CA GLY A 289 -10.55 -20.23 -10.45
C GLY A 289 -11.85 -20.39 -9.66
N ASN A 290 -12.27 -21.64 -9.38
CA ASN A 290 -13.44 -21.92 -8.53
C ASN A 290 -13.18 -21.47 -7.08
N SER A 291 -11.99 -21.74 -6.56
CA SER A 291 -11.59 -21.36 -5.20
C SER A 291 -11.45 -19.84 -5.03
N ILE A 292 -10.89 -19.15 -6.04
CA ILE A 292 -10.80 -17.70 -6.06
C ILE A 292 -12.20 -17.07 -6.12
N ASN A 293 -13.13 -17.63 -6.90
CA ASN A 293 -14.51 -17.14 -6.95
C ASN A 293 -15.18 -17.17 -5.56
N GLU A 294 -15.03 -18.27 -4.82
CA GLU A 294 -15.54 -18.36 -3.44
C GLU A 294 -14.80 -17.41 -2.49
N PHE A 295 -13.50 -17.24 -2.66
CA PHE A 295 -12.73 -16.25 -1.89
C PHE A 295 -13.20 -14.82 -2.15
N VAL A 296 -13.53 -14.45 -3.40
CA VAL A 296 -14.10 -13.15 -3.74
C VAL A 296 -15.44 -12.93 -3.03
N LYS A 297 -16.28 -13.97 -2.90
CA LYS A 297 -17.52 -13.88 -2.11
C LYS A 297 -17.24 -13.61 -0.63
N ILE A 298 -16.26 -14.29 -0.05
CA ILE A 298 -15.80 -14.08 1.34
C ILE A 298 -15.23 -12.67 1.53
N LEU A 299 -14.52 -12.12 0.54
CA LEU A 299 -14.07 -10.73 0.59
C LEU A 299 -15.24 -9.75 0.50
N ASN A 300 -16.20 -10.01 -0.41
CA ASN A 300 -17.33 -9.13 -0.65
C ASN A 300 -18.37 -9.11 0.48
N SER A 301 -18.42 -10.15 1.33
CA SER A 301 -19.23 -10.08 2.55
C SER A 301 -18.76 -8.95 3.49
N GLY A 302 -17.52 -8.50 3.35
CA GLY A 302 -16.98 -7.37 4.12
C GLY A 302 -17.19 -7.59 5.62
N SER A 303 -17.94 -6.69 6.25
CA SER A 303 -18.33 -6.77 7.66
C SER A 303 -19.80 -7.19 7.89
N ASN A 304 -20.45 -7.84 6.91
CA ASN A 304 -21.80 -8.38 7.06
C ASN A 304 -21.76 -9.69 7.86
N GLU A 305 -22.29 -9.66 9.08
CA GLU A 305 -22.25 -10.79 10.02
C GLU A 305 -23.03 -12.01 9.53
N ASP A 306 -24.23 -11.82 8.98
CA ASP A 306 -25.08 -12.92 8.51
C ASP A 306 -24.46 -13.64 7.31
N GLU A 307 -23.90 -12.88 6.36
CA GLU A 307 -23.21 -13.44 5.20
C GLU A 307 -21.92 -14.15 5.60
N LEU A 308 -21.10 -13.55 6.48
CA LEU A 308 -19.89 -14.18 6.99
C LEU A 308 -20.22 -15.47 7.73
N LYS A 309 -21.22 -15.47 8.62
CA LYS A 309 -21.64 -16.66 9.37
C LYS A 309 -22.11 -17.77 8.43
N SER A 310 -22.95 -17.43 7.44
CA SER A 310 -23.41 -18.39 6.43
C SER A 310 -22.24 -19.01 5.63
N LEU A 311 -21.28 -18.20 5.19
CA LEU A 311 -20.09 -18.68 4.49
C LEU A 311 -19.19 -19.52 5.41
N MET A 312 -19.03 -19.13 6.68
CA MET A 312 -18.23 -19.88 7.63
C MET A 312 -18.88 -21.21 8.03
N ASP A 313 -20.21 -21.30 8.07
CA ASP A 313 -20.94 -22.55 8.25
C ASP A 313 -20.73 -23.49 7.05
N GLN A 314 -20.68 -22.94 5.82
CA GLN A 314 -20.41 -23.70 4.60
C GLN A 314 -18.97 -24.23 4.55
N PHE A 315 -17.97 -23.39 4.78
CA PHE A 315 -16.55 -23.75 4.59
C PHE A 315 -15.89 -24.31 5.85
N GLY A 316 -16.43 -23.99 7.02
CA GLY A 316 -15.98 -24.44 8.32
C GLY A 316 -14.86 -23.63 8.95
N PRO A 317 -14.48 -23.96 10.20
CA PRO A 317 -13.64 -23.12 11.06
C PRO A 317 -12.20 -22.96 10.57
N ARG A 318 -11.70 -23.87 9.72
CA ARG A 318 -10.34 -23.77 9.17
C ARG A 318 -10.23 -22.61 8.18
N VAL A 319 -11.28 -22.39 7.37
CA VAL A 319 -11.33 -21.27 6.43
C VAL A 319 -11.54 -19.97 7.21
N ALA A 320 -12.42 -19.95 8.20
CA ALA A 320 -12.60 -18.80 9.10
C ALA A 320 -11.29 -18.31 9.69
N LYS A 321 -10.53 -19.20 10.34
CA LYS A 321 -9.23 -18.87 10.93
C LYS A 321 -8.20 -18.42 9.89
N GLY A 322 -8.18 -19.08 8.74
CA GLY A 322 -7.30 -18.67 7.64
C GLY A 322 -7.59 -17.26 7.16
N TYR A 323 -8.87 -16.95 6.99
CA TYR A 323 -9.31 -15.64 6.55
C TYR A 323 -9.04 -14.57 7.61
N THR A 324 -9.28 -14.84 8.89
CA THR A 324 -8.88 -13.96 9.99
C THR A 324 -7.38 -13.65 9.94
N ASN A 325 -6.52 -14.66 9.77
CA ASN A 325 -5.08 -14.47 9.68
C ASN A 325 -4.66 -13.67 8.44
N PHE A 326 -5.38 -13.82 7.33
CA PHE A 326 -5.16 -13.04 6.11
C PHE A 326 -5.55 -11.56 6.29
N LEU A 327 -6.65 -11.28 7.01
CA LEU A 327 -7.13 -9.92 7.25
C LEU A 327 -6.27 -9.13 8.25
N LYS A 328 -5.65 -9.78 9.24
CA LYS A 328 -4.87 -9.11 10.30
C LYS A 328 -3.78 -8.18 9.77
N PRO A 329 -2.85 -8.61 8.90
CA PRO A 329 -1.83 -7.71 8.35
C PRO A 329 -2.42 -6.53 7.56
N LEU A 330 -3.58 -6.73 6.90
CA LEU A 330 -4.28 -5.64 6.20
C LEU A 330 -4.79 -4.59 7.19
N SER A 331 -5.41 -5.03 8.29
CA SER A 331 -5.96 -4.11 9.31
C SER A 331 -4.90 -3.19 9.92
N GLU A 332 -3.66 -3.65 10.00
CA GLU A 332 -2.54 -2.93 10.61
C GLU A 332 -1.84 -1.95 9.64
N SER A 333 -1.86 -2.24 8.34
CA SER A 333 -0.95 -1.59 7.37
C SER A 333 -1.63 -0.78 6.29
N VAL A 334 -2.89 -1.08 5.93
CA VAL A 334 -3.58 -0.44 4.79
C VAL A 334 -4.82 0.35 5.22
N ILE A 335 -5.06 1.47 4.54
CA ILE A 335 -6.28 2.28 4.62
C ILE A 335 -7.41 1.55 3.87
N ASP A 336 -7.09 1.04 2.69
CA ASP A 336 -7.98 0.27 1.85
C ASP A 336 -7.19 -0.69 0.96
N THR A 337 -7.89 -1.70 0.45
CA THR A 337 -7.33 -2.62 -0.54
C THR A 337 -8.39 -3.02 -1.56
N LYS A 338 -7.93 -3.30 -2.77
CA LYS A 338 -8.74 -3.85 -3.87
C LYS A 338 -8.15 -5.18 -4.31
N PHE A 339 -9.02 -6.17 -4.43
CA PHE A 339 -8.73 -7.46 -5.04
C PHE A 339 -9.48 -7.56 -6.36
N THR A 340 -8.82 -7.94 -7.44
CA THR A 340 -9.45 -8.23 -8.72
C THR A 340 -8.97 -9.58 -9.23
N TRP A 341 -9.91 -10.46 -9.58
CA TRP A 341 -9.65 -11.71 -10.26
C TRP A 341 -10.12 -11.62 -11.71
N THR A 342 -9.22 -12.00 -12.62
CA THR A 342 -9.45 -12.04 -14.07
C THR A 342 -9.25 -13.45 -14.55
N SER A 343 -10.25 -14.00 -15.23
CA SER A 343 -10.22 -15.37 -15.75
C SER A 343 -10.04 -15.40 -17.27
N PRO A 344 -9.38 -16.44 -17.82
CA PRO A 344 -9.39 -16.70 -19.27
C PRO A 344 -10.80 -17.04 -19.81
N HIS A 345 -11.73 -17.38 -18.92
CA HIS A 345 -13.13 -17.55 -19.24
C HIS A 345 -13.83 -16.17 -19.26
N PRO A 346 -14.48 -15.77 -20.38
CA PRO A 346 -15.00 -14.41 -20.56
C PRO A 346 -16.08 -14.02 -19.53
N ASP A 347 -16.89 -14.99 -19.10
CA ASP A 347 -17.97 -14.75 -18.13
C ASP A 347 -17.53 -14.92 -16.65
N ARG A 348 -16.23 -15.11 -16.39
CA ARG A 348 -15.71 -15.30 -15.04
C ARG A 348 -14.76 -14.18 -14.65
N GLY A 349 -14.86 -13.79 -13.39
CA GLY A 349 -14.03 -12.76 -12.79
C GLY A 349 -14.68 -12.26 -11.52
N GLY A 350 -13.98 -11.39 -10.81
CA GLY A 350 -14.50 -10.85 -9.58
C GLY A 350 -13.70 -9.66 -9.12
N THR A 351 -14.33 -8.79 -8.34
CA THR A 351 -13.61 -7.71 -7.65
C THR A 351 -14.20 -7.58 -6.26
N ALA A 352 -13.32 -7.31 -5.30
CA ALA A 352 -13.67 -6.95 -3.95
C ALA A 352 -12.86 -5.73 -3.51
N LYS A 353 -13.48 -4.86 -2.71
CA LYS A 353 -12.84 -3.70 -2.10
C LYS A 353 -13.14 -3.72 -0.61
N LEU A 354 -12.11 -3.50 0.19
CA LEU A 354 -12.23 -3.51 1.64
C LEU A 354 -11.57 -2.25 2.20
N THR A 355 -12.33 -1.51 3.01
CA THR A 355 -11.79 -0.42 3.84
C THR A 355 -11.22 -0.99 5.14
N GLN A 356 -10.31 -0.26 5.79
CA GLN A 356 -9.76 -0.65 7.08
C GLN A 356 -10.86 -0.94 8.13
N SER A 357 -11.92 -0.14 8.15
CA SER A 357 -13.06 -0.36 9.05
C SER A 357 -13.81 -1.66 8.79
N GLN A 358 -14.03 -2.02 7.52
CA GLN A 358 -14.66 -3.30 7.16
C GLN A 358 -13.78 -4.47 7.58
N ILE A 359 -12.45 -4.36 7.40
CA ILE A 359 -11.49 -5.40 7.75
C ILE A 359 -11.49 -5.65 9.26
N ILE A 360 -11.40 -4.60 10.08
CA ILE A 360 -11.41 -4.69 11.54
C ILE A 360 -12.70 -5.36 12.02
N ASN A 361 -13.86 -4.87 11.56
CA ASN A 361 -15.15 -5.42 11.96
C ASN A 361 -15.33 -6.88 11.52
N ALA A 362 -14.82 -7.25 10.34
CA ALA A 362 -14.85 -8.63 9.87
C ALA A 362 -13.99 -9.56 10.75
N ILE A 363 -12.82 -9.10 11.20
CA ILE A 363 -11.98 -9.85 12.16
C ILE A 363 -12.76 -10.11 13.45
N ASP A 364 -13.40 -9.09 14.02
CA ASP A 364 -14.18 -9.23 15.27
C ASP A 364 -15.33 -10.25 15.13
N ILE A 365 -16.06 -10.20 14.01
CA ILE A 365 -17.12 -11.17 13.71
C ILE A 365 -16.56 -12.59 13.60
N LEU A 366 -15.46 -12.76 12.85
CA LEU A 366 -14.84 -14.07 12.66
C LEU A 366 -14.28 -14.65 13.97
N GLU A 367 -13.76 -13.81 14.85
CA GLU A 367 -13.29 -14.24 16.17
C GLU A 367 -14.46 -14.66 17.06
N LYS A 368 -15.60 -13.94 17.05
CA LYS A 368 -16.83 -14.36 17.74
C LYS A 368 -17.37 -15.69 17.22
N ILE A 369 -17.44 -15.89 15.90
CA ILE A 369 -17.89 -17.17 15.30
C ILE A 369 -16.99 -18.32 15.77
N GLN A 370 -15.67 -18.09 15.85
CA GLN A 370 -14.72 -19.08 16.35
C GLN A 370 -14.88 -19.39 17.85
N GLU A 371 -15.30 -18.40 18.65
CA GLU A 371 -15.59 -18.59 20.07
C GLU A 371 -16.92 -19.32 20.30
N GLU A 372 -17.98 -18.99 19.55
CA GLU A 372 -19.29 -19.65 19.63
C GLU A 372 -19.22 -21.12 19.24
N THR A 373 -18.32 -21.49 18.34
CA THR A 373 -18.12 -22.87 17.88
C THR A 373 -17.18 -23.70 18.77
N SER A 374 -16.72 -23.13 19.89
CA SER A 374 -15.79 -23.79 20.83
C SER A 374 -16.52 -24.30 22.09
N GLU A 375 -16.19 -25.51 22.53
CA GLU A 375 -16.87 -26.11 23.68
C GLU A 375 -16.23 -25.68 25.01
N LYS A 376 -17.07 -25.07 25.87
CA LYS A 376 -16.75 -24.72 27.26
C LYS A 376 -17.11 -25.88 28.18
N ILE A 377 -16.20 -26.23 29.07
CA ILE A 377 -16.42 -27.25 30.10
C ILE A 377 -15.90 -26.77 31.45
N THR A 378 -16.51 -27.29 32.51
CA THR A 378 -16.05 -27.06 33.89
C THR A 378 -15.39 -28.32 34.40
N ILE A 379 -14.16 -28.21 34.89
CA ILE A 379 -13.37 -29.33 35.37
C ILE A 379 -12.87 -29.04 36.78
N ARG A 380 -12.90 -30.04 37.67
CA ARG A 380 -12.17 -29.98 38.94
C ARG A 380 -10.84 -30.66 38.78
N GLY A 381 -9.78 -30.01 39.25
CA GLY A 381 -8.44 -30.55 39.08
C GLY A 381 -7.41 -29.91 39.97
N THR A 382 -6.23 -30.51 40.00
CA THR A 382 -5.06 -29.99 40.67
C THR A 382 -4.32 -29.06 39.72
N LEU A 383 -4.11 -27.80 40.13
CA LEU A 383 -3.31 -26.87 39.37
C LEU A 383 -1.84 -27.26 39.51
N VAL A 384 -1.22 -27.79 38.46
CA VAL A 384 0.17 -28.28 38.47
C VAL A 384 1.16 -27.28 37.88
N GLY A 385 0.68 -26.27 37.16
CA GLY A 385 1.51 -25.18 36.68
C GLY A 385 0.71 -23.91 36.43
N ILE A 386 1.28 -22.76 36.81
CA ILE A 386 0.76 -21.44 36.44
C ILE A 386 1.94 -20.48 36.21
N SER A 387 1.97 -19.79 35.07
CA SER A 387 2.93 -18.72 34.78
C SER A 387 2.17 -17.41 34.63
N VAL A 388 2.41 -16.51 35.58
CA VAL A 388 1.88 -15.14 35.55
C VAL A 388 2.51 -14.34 34.40
N ARG A 389 3.81 -14.55 34.15
CA ARG A 389 4.56 -13.87 33.09
C ARG A 389 4.05 -14.24 31.70
N ASP A 390 3.84 -15.52 31.46
CA ASP A 390 3.48 -16.03 30.12
C ASP A 390 1.97 -16.21 29.94
N LYS A 391 1.18 -15.88 30.98
CA LYS A 391 -0.27 -16.13 31.08
C LYS A 391 -0.62 -17.56 30.68
N THR A 392 0.03 -18.56 31.28
CA THR A 392 -0.23 -19.97 31.00
C THR A 392 -0.63 -20.75 32.24
N PHE A 393 -1.39 -21.83 32.03
CA PHE A 393 -1.80 -22.75 33.08
C PHE A 393 -1.63 -24.22 32.64
N GLN A 394 -1.53 -25.09 33.63
CA GLN A 394 -1.64 -26.53 33.48
C GLN A 394 -2.43 -27.10 34.67
N LEU A 395 -3.47 -27.87 34.36
CA LEU A 395 -4.38 -28.48 35.31
C LEU A 395 -4.45 -29.99 35.05
N GLU A 396 -4.26 -30.80 36.07
CA GLU A 396 -4.47 -32.25 36.02
C GLU A 396 -5.82 -32.58 36.66
N THR A 397 -6.57 -33.49 36.06
CA THR A 397 -7.86 -33.93 36.56
C THR A 397 -7.99 -35.44 36.48
N SER A 398 -8.76 -36.00 37.40
CA SER A 398 -9.24 -37.38 37.35
C SER A 398 -10.74 -37.44 37.09
N ASP A 399 -11.39 -36.30 36.84
CA ASP A 399 -12.82 -36.24 36.53
C ASP A 399 -13.04 -36.63 35.08
N ASP A 400 -14.06 -37.45 34.84
CA ASP A 400 -14.55 -37.72 33.49
C ASP A 400 -14.91 -36.39 32.82
N ASN A 401 -14.38 -36.19 31.62
CA ASN A 401 -14.53 -34.92 30.92
C ASN A 401 -14.73 -35.15 29.42
N TYR A 402 -15.36 -34.16 28.80
CA TYR A 402 -15.75 -34.18 27.38
C TYR A 402 -14.58 -34.50 26.42
N TYR A 403 -13.35 -34.09 26.76
CA TYR A 403 -12.19 -34.30 25.89
C TYR A 403 -11.45 -35.60 26.15
N GLU A 404 -11.88 -36.39 27.14
CA GLU A 404 -11.24 -37.65 27.56
C GLU A 404 -9.73 -37.46 27.85
N ARG A 405 -9.38 -36.38 28.56
CA ARG A 405 -7.98 -36.03 28.90
C ARG A 405 -7.75 -35.94 30.40
N ASP A 406 -6.60 -36.44 30.83
CA ASP A 406 -6.15 -36.36 32.24
C ASP A 406 -5.55 -35.00 32.60
N PHE A 407 -5.24 -34.17 31.60
CA PHE A 407 -4.70 -32.84 31.83
C PHE A 407 -5.05 -31.83 30.73
N PHE A 408 -5.05 -30.57 31.14
CA PHE A 408 -5.35 -29.40 30.31
C PHE A 408 -4.23 -28.40 30.44
N LYS A 409 -3.71 -27.93 29.31
CA LYS A 409 -2.66 -26.92 29.26
C LYS A 409 -3.02 -25.84 28.24
N GLY A 410 -2.79 -24.58 28.61
CA GLY A 410 -3.08 -23.49 27.69
C GLY A 410 -2.86 -22.09 28.25
N LYS A 411 -3.58 -21.13 27.68
CA LYS A 411 -3.45 -19.70 28.00
C LYS A 411 -4.54 -19.26 28.98
N ILE A 412 -4.24 -18.28 29.81
CA ILE A 412 -5.20 -17.64 30.72
C ILE A 412 -5.78 -16.43 29.96
N THR A 413 -7.10 -16.27 29.94
CA THR A 413 -7.70 -15.07 29.34
C THR A 413 -7.42 -13.83 30.17
N ASP A 414 -7.55 -12.65 29.58
CA ASP A 414 -7.29 -11.40 30.30
C ASP A 414 -8.29 -11.22 31.45
N GLU A 415 -9.57 -11.58 31.25
CA GLU A 415 -10.55 -11.50 32.34
C GLU A 415 -10.21 -12.46 33.49
N ALA A 416 -9.82 -13.69 33.17
CA ALA A 416 -9.43 -14.69 34.18
C ALA A 416 -8.19 -14.22 34.95
N PHE A 417 -7.22 -13.63 34.24
CA PHE A 417 -5.97 -13.15 34.82
C PHE A 417 -6.17 -11.99 35.79
N GLU A 418 -7.20 -11.16 35.58
CA GLU A 418 -7.49 -10.04 36.47
C GLU A 418 -8.01 -10.48 37.84
N THR A 419 -8.55 -11.68 37.95
CA THR A 419 -9.11 -12.22 39.20
C THR A 419 -8.04 -12.44 40.28
N GLU A 420 -8.41 -12.15 41.53
CA GLU A 420 -7.51 -12.33 42.68
C GLU A 420 -7.12 -13.80 42.90
N ILE A 421 -8.00 -14.73 42.54
CA ILE A 421 -7.78 -16.17 42.68
C ILE A 421 -6.67 -16.65 41.74
N VAL A 422 -6.68 -16.20 40.48
CA VAL A 422 -5.66 -16.59 39.49
C VAL A 422 -4.30 -15.96 39.83
N LYS A 423 -4.28 -14.68 40.22
CA LYS A 423 -3.04 -13.99 40.64
C LYS A 423 -2.37 -14.64 41.84
N ASN A 424 -3.16 -15.19 42.76
CA ASN A 424 -2.69 -15.84 44.00
C ASN A 424 -2.84 -17.36 43.97
N ALA A 425 -2.96 -17.96 42.78
CA ALA A 425 -3.12 -19.40 42.67
C ALA A 425 -1.85 -20.12 43.12
N THR A 426 -2.02 -21.21 43.88
CA THR A 426 -0.91 -22.00 44.40
C THR A 426 -0.90 -23.35 43.69
N VAL A 427 0.26 -23.72 43.16
CA VAL A 427 0.48 -25.02 42.53
C VAL A 427 0.25 -26.14 43.57
N ASN A 428 -0.18 -27.31 43.11
CA ASN A 428 -0.55 -28.49 43.92
C ASN A 428 -1.77 -28.28 44.84
N LYS A 429 -2.65 -27.33 44.50
CA LYS A 429 -3.96 -27.17 45.15
C LYS A 429 -5.08 -27.53 44.18
N GLN A 430 -6.23 -27.93 44.74
CA GLN A 430 -7.43 -28.20 43.95
C GLN A 430 -8.20 -26.92 43.63
N TYR A 431 -8.67 -26.86 42.40
CA TYR A 431 -9.49 -25.78 41.87
C TYR A 431 -10.62 -26.34 41.02
N THR A 432 -11.69 -25.56 40.90
CA THR A 432 -12.67 -25.73 39.82
C THR A 432 -12.32 -24.72 38.74
N ALA A 433 -12.01 -25.21 37.55
CA ALA A 433 -11.60 -24.41 36.40
C ALA A 433 -12.69 -24.46 35.32
N GLU A 434 -13.11 -23.31 34.83
CA GLU A 434 -13.87 -23.22 33.59
C GLU A 434 -12.88 -23.05 32.45
N ILE A 435 -12.89 -23.99 31.51
CA ILE A 435 -11.96 -24.02 30.39
C ILE A 435 -12.71 -24.10 29.07
N GLN A 436 -12.15 -23.46 28.05
CA GLN A 436 -12.68 -23.48 26.69
C GLN A 436 -11.66 -24.16 25.78
N GLY A 437 -12.07 -25.24 25.13
CA GLY A 437 -11.24 -25.95 24.15
C GLY A 437 -11.49 -25.40 22.76
N PHE A 438 -10.44 -25.02 22.06
CA PHE A 438 -10.51 -24.60 20.66
C PHE A 438 -9.49 -25.38 19.84
N ALA A 439 -9.91 -25.75 18.62
CA ALA A 439 -9.04 -26.43 17.68
C ALA A 439 -7.95 -25.46 17.21
N GLN A 440 -6.71 -25.65 17.66
CA GLN A 440 -5.57 -24.96 17.06
C GLN A 440 -4.91 -25.87 16.03
N ILE A 441 -5.01 -25.46 14.77
CA ILE A 441 -4.23 -26.06 13.68
C ILE A 441 -2.78 -25.58 13.84
N GLY A 442 -1.84 -26.53 13.99
CA GLY A 442 -0.40 -26.25 14.00
C GLY A 442 0.16 -26.08 12.58
N GLU A 443 1.26 -25.34 12.43
CA GLU A 443 1.85 -25.03 11.11
C GLU A 443 2.67 -26.19 10.51
N THR A 444 3.10 -27.15 11.32
CA THR A 444 3.82 -28.34 10.85
C THR A 444 3.41 -29.55 11.70
N LYS A 445 2.83 -30.57 11.04
CA LYS A 445 2.12 -31.75 11.56
C LYS A 445 0.68 -31.48 12.04
N ASP A 446 -0.27 -31.95 11.22
CA ASP A 446 -1.73 -31.97 11.42
C ASP A 446 -2.16 -32.92 12.55
N GLU A 447 -1.74 -32.65 13.78
CA GLU A 447 -2.52 -33.04 14.96
C GLU A 447 -3.48 -31.89 15.26
N THR A 448 -4.79 -32.18 15.33
CA THR A 448 -5.76 -31.27 15.93
C THR A 448 -5.45 -31.21 17.42
N ASN A 449 -4.48 -30.39 17.81
CA ASN A 449 -4.15 -30.21 19.21
C ASN A 449 -5.14 -29.18 19.76
N ILE A 450 -6.09 -29.67 20.53
CA ILE A 450 -7.06 -28.82 21.23
C ILE A 450 -6.24 -28.00 22.23
N LYS A 451 -6.20 -26.69 22.02
CA LYS A 451 -5.65 -25.79 23.02
C LYS A 451 -6.77 -25.31 23.91
N PHE A 452 -6.41 -25.04 25.14
CA PHE A 452 -7.36 -24.63 26.16
C PHE A 452 -7.11 -23.18 26.55
N ARG A 453 -8.19 -22.46 26.82
CA ARG A 453 -8.17 -21.18 27.54
C ARG A 453 -8.78 -21.40 28.91
N LEU A 454 -8.14 -20.87 29.95
CA LEU A 454 -8.72 -20.79 31.28
C LEU A 454 -9.57 -19.52 31.35
N LEU A 455 -10.88 -19.70 31.50
CA LEU A 455 -11.87 -18.61 31.60
C LEU A 455 -12.07 -18.16 33.05
N SER A 456 -12.03 -19.10 33.99
CA SER A 456 -12.11 -18.79 35.42
C SER A 456 -11.48 -19.88 36.27
N LEU A 457 -11.02 -19.51 37.47
CA LEU A 457 -10.48 -20.42 38.46
C LEU A 457 -11.10 -20.12 39.82
N ASN A 458 -11.72 -21.11 40.43
CA ASN A 458 -12.37 -20.97 41.73
C ASN A 458 -11.71 -21.91 42.75
N LYS A 459 -11.39 -21.37 43.94
CA LYS A 459 -11.02 -22.20 45.10
C LYS A 459 -12.27 -22.91 45.60
N LYS A 460 -12.09 -24.18 45.96
CA LYS A 460 -13.14 -24.95 46.61
C LYS A 460 -13.49 -24.36 47.97
#